data_AF-A0A1Y4CVS0-F1
#
_entry.id   AF-A0A1Y4CVS0-F1
#
_cell.length_a   1.000
_cell.length_b   1.000
_cell.length_c   1.000
_cell.angle_alpha   90.00
_cell.angle_beta   90.00
_cell.angle_gamma   90.00
#
_symmetry.space_group_name_H-M   'P 1'
#
loop_
_entity.id
_entity.type
_entity.pdbx_description
1 polymer ?
#
loop_
_entity_poly.entity_id
_entity_poly.type
_entity_poly.pdbx_seq_one_letter_code
_entity_poly.pdbx_strand_id
1 'polypeptide(L)'
;MPEEQERFHNAVAAMLNSVMFENWLRFYFLREDEVSEGKYVLSIAIPEKAMDRIRERFFEFYPMAEELNGRELSLDVSRSAVCNFIRDTYEGELIPQGSLSAYFDTYAFQIGLQLFNIWVQAYEQSLEQNFLDFADWQNAFAQWCATEQATEIREELKAELKRHEH
;
A
#
# COMPACT_ATOMS: atom_id res chain seq x y z
N MET A 1 23.13 7.09 14.18
CA MET A 1 22.61 7.23 15.56
C MET A 1 21.31 6.43 15.69
N PRO A 2 20.88 5.97 16.88
CA PRO A 2 19.64 5.21 17.06
C PRO A 2 18.38 5.93 16.53
N GLU A 3 18.30 7.25 16.71
CA GLU A 3 17.16 8.07 16.28
C GLU A 3 17.01 8.16 14.75
N GLU A 4 18.12 8.24 14.01
CA GLU A 4 18.09 8.28 12.54
C GLU A 4 17.62 6.94 11.96
N GLN A 5 18.02 5.84 12.58
CA GLN A 5 17.61 4.50 12.18
C GLN A 5 16.13 4.26 12.48
N GLU A 6 15.64 4.72 13.63
CA GLU A 6 14.22 4.67 13.98
C GLU A 6 13.38 5.51 13.01
N ARG A 7 13.81 6.75 12.70
CA ARG A 7 13.13 7.60 11.71
C ARG A 7 13.06 6.94 10.34
N PHE A 8 14.16 6.32 9.90
CA PHE A 8 14.20 5.57 8.63
C PHE A 8 13.21 4.40 8.64
N HIS A 9 13.19 3.58 9.69
CA HIS A 9 12.24 2.48 9.78
C HIS A 9 10.78 2.96 9.78
N ASN A 10 10.48 4.03 10.51
CA ASN A 10 9.14 4.62 10.55
C ASN A 10 8.72 5.16 9.18
N ALA A 11 9.64 5.81 8.45
CA ALA A 11 9.40 6.28 7.09
C ALA A 11 9.05 5.13 6.12
N VAL A 12 9.85 4.06 6.13
CA VAL A 12 9.60 2.88 5.28
C VAL A 12 8.26 2.23 5.62
N ALA A 13 7.94 2.11 6.91
CA ALA A 13 6.66 1.56 7.36
C ALA A 13 5.47 2.43 6.92
N ALA A 14 5.58 3.75 7.05
CA ALA A 14 4.52 4.69 6.61
C ALA A 14 4.30 4.64 5.09
N MET A 15 5.38 4.58 4.31
CA MET A 15 5.29 4.39 2.85
C MET A 15 4.62 3.07 2.50
N LEU A 16 5.01 1.97 3.16
CA LEU A 16 4.41 0.67 2.91
C LEU A 16 2.91 0.66 3.28
N ASN A 17 2.54 1.24 4.43
CA ASN A 17 1.14 1.37 4.83
C ASN A 17 0.31 2.17 3.81
N SER A 18 0.90 3.19 3.17
CA SER A 18 0.23 3.95 2.11
C SER A 18 -0.08 3.09 0.89
N VAL A 19 0.87 2.24 0.48
CA VAL A 19 0.64 1.27 -0.60
C VAL A 19 -0.42 0.25 -0.20
N MET A 20 -0.36 -0.25 1.03
CA MET A 20 -1.33 -1.21 1.55
C MET A 20 -2.74 -0.62 1.56
N PHE A 21 -2.88 0.64 1.98
CA PHE A 21 -4.17 1.32 2.03
C PHE A 21 -4.77 1.51 0.63
N GLU A 22 -3.96 1.95 -0.33
CA GLU A 22 -4.42 2.07 -1.72
C GLU A 22 -4.85 0.71 -2.29
N ASN A 23 -4.08 -0.34 -1.99
CA ASN A 23 -4.43 -1.69 -2.43
C ASN A 23 -5.72 -2.17 -1.77
N TRP A 24 -5.92 -1.88 -0.48
CA TRP A 24 -7.16 -2.18 0.25
C TRP A 24 -8.37 -1.48 -0.39
N LEU A 25 -8.21 -0.22 -0.81
CA LEU A 25 -9.26 0.50 -1.52
C LEU A 25 -9.62 -0.18 -2.84
N ARG A 26 -8.61 -0.54 -3.65
CA ARG A 26 -8.83 -1.28 -4.90
C ARG A 26 -9.42 -2.66 -4.66
N PHE A 27 -9.05 -3.33 -3.58
CA PHE A 27 -9.51 -4.68 -3.34
C PHE A 27 -11.01 -4.71 -2.98
N TYR A 28 -11.47 -3.80 -2.12
CA TYR A 28 -12.85 -3.85 -1.61
C TYR A 28 -13.84 -2.88 -2.28
N PHE A 29 -13.35 -1.83 -2.95
CA PHE A 29 -14.22 -0.78 -3.51
C PHE A 29 -14.05 -0.57 -5.00
N LEU A 30 -13.28 -1.42 -5.69
CA LEU A 30 -13.23 -1.39 -7.15
C LEU A 30 -14.58 -1.84 -7.72
N ARG A 31 -15.12 -1.00 -8.61
CA ARG A 31 -16.34 -1.26 -9.36
C ARG A 31 -16.03 -1.22 -10.84
N GLU A 32 -16.61 -2.16 -11.56
CA GLU A 32 -16.61 -2.17 -13.02
C GLU A 32 -17.97 -1.69 -13.52
N ASP A 33 -17.97 -0.63 -14.32
CA ASP A 33 -19.17 -0.05 -14.92
C ASP A 33 -19.09 -0.10 -16.45
N GLU A 34 -20.14 -0.60 -17.11
CA GLU A 34 -20.25 -0.52 -18.58
C GLU A 34 -20.66 0.90 -19.00
N VAL A 35 -19.79 1.61 -19.73
CA VAL A 35 -20.01 3.00 -20.17
C VAL A 35 -20.54 3.09 -21.60
N SER A 36 -20.35 2.05 -22.38
CA SER A 36 -20.93 1.84 -23.72
C SER A 36 -20.81 0.37 -24.10
N GLU A 37 -21.54 -0.09 -25.11
CA GLU A 37 -21.54 -1.50 -25.54
C GLU A 37 -20.13 -2.11 -25.62
N GLY A 38 -19.84 -3.03 -24.69
CA GLY A 38 -18.56 -3.74 -24.61
C GLY A 38 -17.37 -2.93 -24.10
N LYS A 39 -17.59 -1.72 -23.55
CA LYS A 39 -16.55 -0.91 -22.90
C LYS A 39 -16.86 -0.72 -21.43
N TYR A 40 -15.91 -1.16 -20.61
CA TYR A 40 -15.97 -1.09 -19.17
C TYR A 40 -14.94 -0.10 -18.64
N VAL A 41 -15.32 0.61 -17.59
CA VAL A 41 -14.44 1.50 -16.84
C VAL A 41 -14.38 0.98 -15.41
N LEU A 42 -13.16 0.89 -14.88
CA LEU A 42 -12.91 0.58 -13.49
C LEU A 42 -12.88 1.87 -12.69
N SER A 43 -13.56 1.92 -11.55
CA SER A 43 -13.52 3.08 -10.65
C SER A 43 -13.56 2.65 -9.19
N ILE A 44 -13.01 3.48 -8.30
CA ILE A 44 -13.17 3.27 -6.85
C ILE A 44 -14.51 3.86 -6.43
N ALA A 45 -15.35 3.07 -5.77
CA ALA A 45 -16.67 3.49 -5.31
C ALA A 45 -16.84 3.19 -3.82
N ILE A 46 -16.35 4.12 -2.97
CA ILE A 46 -16.39 3.99 -1.52
C ILE A 46 -17.79 4.43 -1.01
N PRO A 47 -18.56 3.54 -0.37
CA PRO A 47 -19.84 3.92 0.22
C PRO A 47 -19.65 4.96 1.33
N GLU A 48 -20.63 5.86 1.51
CA GLU A 48 -20.57 6.95 2.50
C GLU A 48 -20.21 6.44 3.92
N LYS A 49 -20.84 5.35 4.37
CA LYS A 49 -20.52 4.72 5.66
C LYS A 49 -19.08 4.22 5.79
N ALA A 50 -18.48 3.76 4.68
CA ALA A 50 -17.08 3.34 4.67
C ALA A 50 -16.15 4.57 4.67
N MET A 51 -16.51 5.61 3.93
CA MET A 51 -15.79 6.88 3.93
C MET A 51 -15.78 7.54 5.31
N ASP A 52 -16.91 7.53 6.03
CA ASP A 52 -16.99 8.04 7.40
C ASP A 52 -16.07 7.25 8.35
N ARG A 53 -16.04 5.91 8.22
CA ARG A 53 -15.13 5.06 9.00
C ARG A 53 -13.67 5.34 8.69
N ILE A 54 -13.32 5.59 7.43
CA ILE A 54 -11.96 6.00 7.05
C ILE A 54 -11.62 7.33 7.71
N ARG A 55 -12.52 8.31 7.66
CA ARG A 55 -12.33 9.62 8.31
C ARG A 55 -12.13 9.51 9.82
N GLU A 56 -12.84 8.60 10.49
CA GLU A 56 -12.78 8.40 11.94
C GLU A 56 -11.57 7.58 12.40
N ARG A 57 -11.23 6.49 11.71
CA ARG A 57 -10.25 5.50 12.17
C ARG A 57 -8.91 5.56 11.44
N PHE A 58 -8.93 6.06 10.21
CA PHE A 58 -7.80 6.09 9.28
C PHE A 58 -7.62 7.50 8.72
N PHE A 59 -7.77 8.51 9.60
CA PHE A 59 -7.79 9.94 9.22
C PHE A 59 -6.58 10.34 8.37
N GLU A 60 -5.39 9.80 8.65
CA GLU A 60 -4.19 10.10 7.86
C GLU A 60 -4.35 9.71 6.39
N PHE A 61 -5.07 8.63 6.08
CA PHE A 61 -5.26 8.11 4.73
C PHE A 61 -6.53 8.64 4.05
N TYR A 62 -7.36 9.38 4.78
CA TYR A 62 -8.59 9.98 4.26
C TYR A 62 -8.38 10.81 2.99
N PRO A 63 -7.33 11.66 2.86
CA PRO A 63 -7.07 12.40 1.62
C PRO A 63 -6.88 11.51 0.39
N MET A 64 -6.22 10.35 0.54
CA MET A 64 -6.04 9.39 -0.56
C MET A 64 -7.37 8.73 -0.95
N ALA A 65 -8.19 8.37 0.04
CA ALA A 65 -9.51 7.82 -0.21
C ALA A 65 -10.42 8.83 -0.92
N GLU A 66 -10.38 10.10 -0.51
CA GLU A 66 -11.14 11.18 -1.16
C GLU A 66 -10.66 11.42 -2.59
N GLU A 67 -9.34 11.43 -2.82
CA GLU A 67 -8.78 11.60 -4.16
C GLU A 67 -9.21 10.49 -5.12
N LEU A 68 -9.18 9.23 -4.66
CA LEU A 68 -9.47 8.08 -5.50
C LEU A 68 -10.97 7.84 -5.70
N ASN A 69 -11.83 8.25 -4.76
CA ASN A 69 -13.25 7.96 -4.83
C ASN A 69 -13.93 8.59 -6.06
N GLY A 70 -14.61 7.76 -6.84
CA GLY A 70 -15.30 8.14 -8.08
C GLY A 70 -14.37 8.36 -9.28
N ARG A 71 -13.05 8.21 -9.13
CA ARG A 71 -12.11 8.31 -10.26
C ARG A 71 -12.05 7.02 -11.05
N GLU A 72 -11.96 7.17 -12.38
CA GLU A 72 -11.53 6.08 -13.25
C GLU A 72 -10.12 5.64 -12.86
N LEU A 73 -9.97 4.35 -12.65
CA LEU A 73 -8.76 3.73 -12.14
C LEU A 73 -7.96 3.13 -13.30
N SER A 74 -6.74 3.63 -13.44
CA SER A 74 -5.68 3.00 -14.23
C SER A 74 -4.48 2.72 -13.34
N LEU A 75 -3.52 1.94 -13.83
CA LEU A 75 -2.26 1.70 -13.11
C LEU A 75 -1.50 3.01 -12.81
N ASP A 76 -1.54 3.97 -13.73
CA ASP A 76 -0.88 5.26 -13.55
C ASP A 76 -1.59 6.12 -12.51
N VAL A 77 -2.92 6.09 -12.47
CA VAL A 77 -3.72 6.78 -11.44
C VAL A 77 -3.43 6.22 -10.06
N SER A 78 -3.46 4.89 -9.91
CA SER A 78 -3.14 4.17 -8.67
C SER A 78 -1.75 4.54 -8.16
N ARG A 79 -0.73 4.42 -9.02
CA ARG A 79 0.66 4.76 -8.66
C ARG A 79 0.82 6.24 -8.30
N SER A 80 0.21 7.13 -9.08
CA SER A 80 0.31 8.57 -8.85
C SER A 80 -0.34 8.96 -7.52
N ALA A 81 -1.50 8.39 -7.18
CA ALA A 81 -2.18 8.67 -5.92
C ALA A 81 -1.30 8.30 -4.71
N VAL A 82 -0.68 7.11 -4.71
CA VAL A 82 0.24 6.70 -3.64
C VAL A 82 1.46 7.61 -3.56
N CYS A 83 2.13 7.87 -4.69
CA CYS A 83 3.32 8.70 -4.72
C CYS A 83 3.05 10.15 -4.29
N ASN A 84 1.94 10.73 -4.76
CA ASN A 84 1.51 12.07 -4.38
C ASN A 84 1.18 12.13 -2.89
N PHE A 85 0.41 11.17 -2.38
CA PHE A 85 0.08 11.10 -0.96
C PHE A 85 1.32 10.99 -0.08
N ILE A 86 2.25 10.08 -0.40
CA ILE A 86 3.48 9.89 0.38
C ILE A 86 4.32 11.18 0.36
N ARG A 87 4.44 11.83 -0.80
CA ARG A 87 5.15 13.10 -0.91
C ARG A 87 4.51 14.17 -0.04
N ASP A 88 3.21 14.38 -0.19
CA ASP A 88 2.49 15.48 0.43
C ASP A 88 2.32 15.28 1.96
N THR A 89 2.36 14.02 2.42
CA THR A 89 2.16 13.66 3.84
C THR A 89 3.48 13.48 4.60
N TYR A 90 4.51 12.93 3.97
CA TYR A 90 5.71 12.48 4.67
C TYR A 90 7.00 13.19 4.24
N GLU A 91 7.09 13.76 3.04
CA GLU A 91 8.30 14.48 2.61
C GLU A 91 8.41 15.84 3.32
N GLY A 92 9.58 16.14 3.88
CA GLY A 92 9.83 17.31 4.73
C GLY A 92 9.57 17.06 6.22
N GLU A 93 8.72 16.08 6.55
CA GLU A 93 8.36 15.71 7.93
C GLU A 93 9.09 14.43 8.36
N LEU A 94 8.67 13.27 7.84
CA LEU A 94 9.21 11.97 8.20
C LEU A 94 10.39 11.58 7.30
N ILE A 95 10.29 11.90 6.00
CA ILE A 95 11.30 11.70 4.97
C ILE A 95 12.01 13.03 4.71
N PRO A 96 13.35 13.10 4.69
CA PRO A 96 14.06 14.32 4.35
C PRO A 96 13.66 14.87 2.98
N GLN A 97 13.51 16.19 2.88
CA GLN A 97 13.13 16.87 1.64
C GLN A 97 14.03 16.47 0.47
N GLY A 98 13.43 16.10 -0.66
CA GLY A 98 14.13 15.72 -1.89
C GLY A 98 14.72 14.30 -1.85
N SER A 99 14.45 13.52 -0.80
CA SER A 99 14.99 12.16 -0.64
C SER A 99 13.97 11.06 -0.92
N LEU A 100 12.72 11.39 -1.27
CA LEU A 100 11.66 10.40 -1.47
C LEU A 100 12.02 9.29 -2.47
N SER A 101 12.64 9.65 -3.61
CA SER A 101 13.09 8.67 -4.61
C SER A 101 14.07 7.66 -4.02
N ALA A 102 15.03 8.13 -3.22
CA ALA A 102 16.02 7.25 -2.59
C ALA A 102 15.36 6.29 -1.59
N TYR A 103 14.28 6.70 -0.92
CA TYR A 103 13.52 5.82 -0.04
C TYR A 103 12.79 4.71 -0.80
N PHE A 104 12.18 5.03 -1.95
CA PHE A 104 11.59 4.03 -2.84
C PHE A 104 12.63 3.00 -3.29
N ASP A 105 13.86 3.42 -3.56
CA ASP A 105 14.94 2.54 -4.03
C ASP A 105 15.58 1.72 -2.90
N THR A 106 15.23 1.94 -1.63
CA THR A 106 15.81 1.17 -0.53
C THR A 106 15.36 -0.29 -0.54
N TYR A 107 16.28 -1.19 -0.21
CA TYR A 107 15.95 -2.60 -0.01
C TYR A 107 14.87 -2.84 1.04
N ALA A 108 14.85 -2.04 2.11
CA ALA A 108 13.83 -2.15 3.14
C ALA A 108 12.43 -1.95 2.56
N PHE A 109 12.25 -0.92 1.73
CA PHE A 109 10.97 -0.65 1.06
C PHE A 109 10.66 -1.70 -0.02
N GLN A 110 11.61 -1.99 -0.92
CA GLN A 110 11.41 -2.95 -2.01
C GLN A 110 11.04 -4.36 -1.53
N ILE A 111 11.72 -4.87 -0.49
CA ILE A 111 11.40 -6.16 0.12
C ILE A 111 10.02 -6.11 0.78
N GLY A 112 9.71 -5.04 1.52
CA GLY A 112 8.41 -4.88 2.15
C GLY A 112 7.26 -4.88 1.14
N LEU A 113 7.43 -4.16 0.04
CA LEU A 113 6.47 -4.10 -1.07
C LEU A 113 6.27 -5.46 -1.74
N GLN A 114 7.36 -6.19 -2.01
CA GLN A 114 7.27 -7.52 -2.62
C GLN A 114 6.62 -8.54 -1.68
N LEU A 115 6.98 -8.54 -0.40
CA LEU A 115 6.33 -9.39 0.61
C LEU A 115 4.82 -9.11 0.69
N PHE A 116 4.43 -7.83 0.67
CA PHE A 116 3.02 -7.46 0.66
C PHE A 116 2.30 -7.97 -0.59
N ASN A 117 2.88 -7.79 -1.78
CA ASN A 117 2.28 -8.28 -3.03
C ASN A 117 2.13 -9.81 -3.04
N ILE A 118 3.13 -10.55 -2.54
CA ILE A 118 3.07 -12.00 -2.40
C ILE A 118 1.96 -12.40 -1.43
N TRP A 119 1.84 -11.71 -0.30
CA TRP A 119 0.79 -11.97 0.67
C TRP A 119 -0.61 -11.73 0.09
N VAL A 120 -0.84 -10.61 -0.59
CA VAL A 120 -2.14 -10.32 -1.22
C VAL A 120 -2.52 -11.43 -2.21
N GLN A 121 -1.57 -11.86 -3.04
CA GLN A 121 -1.80 -12.95 -4.01
C GLN A 121 -2.06 -14.30 -3.33
N ALA A 122 -1.32 -14.62 -2.27
CA ALA A 122 -1.46 -15.90 -1.57
C ALA A 122 -2.80 -16.01 -0.80
N TYR A 123 -3.33 -14.89 -0.33
CA TYR A 123 -4.53 -14.86 0.52
C TYR A 123 -5.77 -14.27 -0.18
N GLU A 124 -5.69 -13.96 -1.48
CA GLU A 124 -6.76 -13.32 -2.28
C GLU A 124 -8.14 -13.95 -2.03
N GLN A 125 -8.28 -15.27 -2.19
CA GLN A 125 -9.55 -15.97 -1.98
C GLN A 125 -10.12 -15.80 -0.56
N SER A 126 -9.25 -15.75 0.46
CA SER A 126 -9.67 -15.54 1.85
C SER A 126 -10.11 -14.09 2.09
N LEU A 127 -9.42 -13.14 1.46
CA LEU A 127 -9.72 -11.71 1.51
C LEU A 127 -11.02 -11.37 0.76
N GLU A 128 -11.33 -12.09 -0.33
CA GLU A 128 -12.60 -11.95 -1.06
C GLU A 128 -13.80 -12.46 -0.25
N GLN A 129 -13.64 -13.56 0.47
CA GLN A 129 -14.73 -14.17 1.25
C GLN A 129 -15.11 -13.36 2.48
N ASN A 130 -14.15 -12.66 3.09
CA ASN A 130 -14.36 -11.92 4.32
C ASN A 130 -13.89 -10.47 4.15
N PHE A 131 -14.82 -9.54 4.26
CA PHE A 131 -14.44 -8.13 4.37
C PHE A 131 -13.63 -7.91 5.66
N LEU A 132 -12.40 -7.43 5.49
CA LEU A 132 -11.53 -7.01 6.58
C LEU A 132 -11.35 -5.50 6.51
N ASP A 133 -11.44 -4.82 7.65
CA ASP A 133 -11.07 -3.42 7.68
C ASP A 133 -9.56 -3.24 7.47
N PHE A 134 -9.11 -2.01 7.22
CA PHE A 134 -7.71 -1.77 6.91
C PHE A 134 -6.76 -2.16 8.06
N ALA A 135 -7.17 -1.98 9.32
CA ALA A 135 -6.35 -2.38 10.47
C ALA A 135 -6.23 -3.90 10.54
N ASP A 136 -7.31 -4.63 10.25
CA ASP A 136 -7.30 -6.09 10.18
C ASP A 136 -6.39 -6.59 9.03
N TRP A 137 -6.35 -5.90 7.89
CA TRP A 137 -5.38 -6.15 6.82
C TRP A 137 -3.93 -5.99 7.28
N GLN A 138 -3.63 -4.88 7.95
CA GLN A 138 -2.29 -4.63 8.50
C GLN A 138 -1.89 -5.71 9.50
N ASN A 139 -2.82 -6.11 10.38
CA ASN A 139 -2.58 -7.15 11.37
C ASN A 139 -2.36 -8.52 10.71
N ALA A 140 -3.17 -8.89 9.72
CA ALA A 140 -3.05 -10.17 9.02
C ALA A 140 -1.72 -10.25 8.25
N PHE A 141 -1.33 -9.17 7.57
CA PHE A 141 -0.03 -9.10 6.90
C PHE A 141 1.14 -9.18 7.89
N ALA A 142 1.06 -8.47 9.02
CA ALA A 142 2.09 -8.50 10.06
C ALA A 142 2.24 -9.91 10.68
N GLN A 143 1.13 -10.59 10.94
CA GLN A 143 1.12 -11.97 11.43
C GLN A 143 1.75 -12.92 10.42
N TRP A 144 1.41 -12.79 9.13
CA TRP A 144 2.03 -13.59 8.08
C TRP A 144 3.53 -13.33 7.97
N CYS A 145 3.96 -12.06 8.07
CA CYS A 145 5.37 -11.68 8.05
C CYS A 145 6.20 -12.31 9.18
N ALA A 146 5.57 -12.75 10.28
CA ALA A 146 6.20 -13.41 11.40
C ALA A 146 6.32 -14.94 11.23
N THR A 147 5.80 -15.50 10.13
CA THR A 147 5.90 -16.94 9.85
C THR A 147 7.27 -17.33 9.28
N GLU A 148 7.61 -18.62 9.37
CA GLU A 148 8.82 -19.18 8.75
C GLU A 148 8.81 -18.98 7.23
N GLN A 149 7.67 -19.22 6.58
CA GLN A 149 7.51 -19.02 5.13
C GLN A 149 7.86 -17.59 4.69
N ALA A 150 7.33 -16.57 5.37
CA ALA A 150 7.63 -15.19 5.03
C ALA A 150 9.09 -14.81 5.33
N THR A 151 9.70 -15.46 6.33
CA THR A 151 11.12 -15.28 6.65
C THR A 151 12.02 -15.86 5.55
N GLU A 152 11.71 -17.05 5.05
CA GLU A 152 12.45 -17.67 3.95
C GLU A 152 12.39 -16.81 2.68
N ILE A 153 11.18 -16.41 2.26
CA ILE A 153 10.99 -15.52 1.10
C ILE A 153 11.78 -14.23 1.28
N ARG A 154 11.76 -13.62 2.48
CA ARG A 154 12.52 -12.39 2.75
C ARG A 154 14.02 -12.59 2.54
N GLU A 155 14.60 -13.71 2.95
CA GLU A 155 16.02 -13.99 2.74
C GLU A 155 16.36 -14.25 1.26
N GLU A 156 15.47 -14.91 0.53
CA GLU A 156 15.61 -15.08 -0.93
C GLU A 156 15.61 -13.74 -1.66
N LEU A 157 14.66 -12.86 -1.35
CA LEU A 157 14.58 -11.51 -1.93
C LEU A 157 15.82 -10.67 -1.61
N LYS A 158 16.34 -10.76 -0.38
CA LYS A 158 17.61 -10.11 -0.01
C LYS A 158 18.78 -10.63 -0.85
N ALA A 159 18.83 -11.93 -1.10
CA ALA A 159 19.89 -12.55 -1.90
C ALA A 159 19.78 -12.19 -3.39
N GLU A 160 18.58 -12.06 -3.94
CA GLU A 160 18.33 -11.59 -5.29
C GLU A 160 18.77 -10.14 -5.50
N LEU A 161 18.34 -9.24 -4.61
CA LEU A 161 18.67 -7.82 -4.72
C LEU A 161 20.18 -7.56 -4.67
N LYS A 162 20.92 -8.31 -3.84
CA LYS A 162 22.38 -8.26 -3.79
C LYS A 162 23.06 -8.76 -5.08
N ARG A 163 22.45 -9.72 -5.78
CA ARG A 163 23.00 -10.26 -7.04
C ARG A 163 22.88 -9.27 -8.19
N HIS A 164 21.92 -8.35 -8.14
CA HIS A 164 21.71 -7.34 -9.16
C HIS A 164 22.56 -6.06 -8.99
N GLU A 165 23.30 -5.94 -7.88
CA GLU A 165 24.29 -4.86 -7.65
C GLU A 165 25.69 -5.18 -8.21
N HIS A 166 25.89 -6.32 -8.86
CA HIS A 166 27.17 -6.77 -9.45
C HIS A 166 27.02 -7.03 -10.94
#